data_AF-A0A6S7HQP6-F1
#
_entry.id   AF-A0A6S7HQP6-F1
#
_cell.length_a   1.000
_cell.length_b   1.000
_cell.length_c   1.000
_cell.angle_alpha   90.00
_cell.angle_beta   90.00
_cell.angle_gamma   90.00
#
_symmetry.space_group_name_H-M   'P 1'
#
loop_
_entity.id
_entity.type
_entity.pdbx_description
1 polymer ?
#
loop_
_entity_poly.entity_id
_entity_poly.type
_entity_poly.pdbx_seq_one_letter_code
_entity_poly.pdbx_strand_id
1 'polypeptide(L)'
;MIGVYPAAILAPTPVIDWAITIFFPLHSYWGTKEVLSDYLPEIFSTKAVTTTAVYIWTGISVLTFLGLAYLNIYDVGVCKAVAMLWKL
;
A
#
# COMPACT_ATOMS: atom_id res chain seq x y z
N MET A 1 -0.81 9.07 7.60
CA MET A 1 0.55 8.74 7.11
C MET A 1 1.61 9.73 7.55
N ILE A 2 1.30 11.03 7.64
CA ILE A 2 2.28 12.07 8.00
C ILE A 2 3.05 11.83 9.31
N GLY A 3 2.43 11.26 10.35
CA GLY A 3 3.12 10.92 11.61
C GLY A 3 3.77 9.53 11.64
N VAL A 4 3.30 8.60 10.81
CA VAL A 4 3.80 7.22 10.79
C VAL A 4 5.17 7.13 10.12
N TYR A 5 5.40 7.90 9.04
CA TYR A 5 6.69 7.86 8.35
C TYR A 5 7.86 8.41 9.18
N PRO A 6 7.77 9.57 9.86
CA PRO A 6 8.83 10.01 10.75
C PRO A 6 9.06 9.03 11.90
N ALA A 7 7.99 8.47 12.47
CA ALA A 7 8.11 7.46 13.53
C ALA A 7 8.85 6.20 13.05
N ALA A 8 8.60 5.75 11.81
CA ALA A 8 9.28 4.61 11.21
C ALA A 8 10.79 4.81 11.02
N ILE A 9 11.21 6.04 10.76
CA ILE A 9 12.63 6.39 10.62
C ILE A 9 13.30 6.52 12.00
N LEU A 10 12.64 7.20 12.93
CA LEU A 10 13.24 7.57 14.23
C LEU A 10 13.17 6.45 15.28
N ALA A 11 12.10 5.66 15.26
CA ALA A 11 11.82 4.65 16.27
C ALA A 11 11.11 3.43 15.65
N PRO A 12 11.80 2.64 14.81
CA PRO A 12 11.23 1.43 14.22
C PRO A 12 10.90 0.41 15.31
N THR A 13 9.64 0.02 15.39
CA THR A 13 9.12 -1.00 16.32
C THR A 13 8.05 -1.82 15.61
N PRO A 14 7.70 -3.03 16.10
CA PRO A 14 6.64 -3.84 15.50
C PRO A 14 5.29 -3.12 15.41
N VAL A 15 4.98 -2.22 16.34
CA VAL A 15 3.75 -1.40 16.29
C VAL A 15 3.78 -0.47 15.09
N ILE A 16 4.92 0.15 14.81
CA ILE A 16 5.08 1.04 13.66
C ILE A 16 5.11 0.26 12.34
N ASP A 17 5.71 -0.94 12.33
CA ASP A 17 5.65 -1.85 11.18
C ASP A 17 4.20 -2.21 10.83
N TRP A 18 3.37 -2.55 11.81
CA TRP A 18 1.95 -2.83 11.58
C TRP A 18 1.15 -1.58 11.18
N ALA A 19 1.48 -0.41 11.72
CA ALA A 19 0.88 0.84 11.30
C ALA A 19 1.14 1.10 9.80
N ILE A 20 2.38 0.91 9.33
CA ILE A 20 2.68 1.00 7.89
C ILE A 20 1.90 -0.06 7.11
N THR A 21 2.00 -1.33 7.52
CA THR A 21 1.35 -2.46 6.83
C THR A 21 -0.15 -2.26 6.64
N ILE A 22 -0.85 -1.62 7.57
CA ILE A 22 -2.30 -1.37 7.47
C ILE A 22 -2.59 -0.11 6.66
N PHE A 23 -1.99 1.01 7.06
CA PHE A 23 -2.41 2.29 6.54
C PHE A 23 -1.85 2.61 5.15
N PHE A 24 -0.66 2.09 4.80
CA PHE A 24 -0.07 2.33 3.48
C PHE A 24 -0.91 1.69 2.36
N PRO A 25 -1.32 0.42 2.44
CA PRO A 25 -2.22 -0.18 1.44
C PRO A 25 -3.60 0.50 1.41
N LEU A 26 -4.17 0.88 2.55
CA LEU A 26 -5.48 1.57 2.60
C LEU A 26 -5.43 2.95 1.94
N HIS A 27 -4.42 3.76 2.27
CA HIS A 27 -4.25 5.09 1.68
C HIS A 27 -4.05 4.98 0.16
N SER A 28 -3.20 4.05 -0.27
CA SER A 28 -2.97 3.79 -1.69
C SER A 28 -4.25 3.29 -2.38
N TYR A 29 -5.01 2.40 -1.74
CA TYR A 29 -6.24 1.86 -2.28
C TYR A 29 -7.25 2.96 -2.63
N TRP A 30 -7.57 3.83 -1.66
CA TRP A 30 -8.52 4.91 -1.87
C TRP A 30 -8.01 5.93 -2.87
N GLY A 31 -6.76 6.38 -2.74
CA GLY A 31 -6.20 7.39 -3.66
C GLY A 31 -6.22 6.93 -5.12
N THR A 32 -5.71 5.73 -5.39
CA THR A 32 -5.65 5.19 -6.75
C THR A 32 -7.03 4.83 -7.28
N LYS A 33 -7.98 4.41 -6.43
CA LYS A 33 -9.37 4.17 -6.87
C LYS A 33 -10.00 5.45 -7.45
N GLU A 34 -9.77 6.60 -6.82
CA GLU A 34 -10.26 7.88 -7.35
C GLU A 34 -9.57 8.23 -8.67
N VAL A 35 -8.23 8.06 -8.76
CA VAL A 35 -7.49 8.23 -10.03
C VAL A 35 -8.08 7.37 -11.14
N LEU A 36 -8.35 6.09 -10.89
CA LEU A 36 -8.96 5.20 -11.88
C LEU A 36 -10.37 5.67 -12.28
N SER A 37 -11.13 6.20 -11.34
CA SER A 37 -12.50 6.68 -11.58
C SER A 37 -12.54 7.99 -12.34
N ASP A 38 -11.53 8.84 -12.17
CA ASP A 38 -11.42 10.13 -12.87
C ASP A 38 -10.99 9.95 -14.33
N TYR A 39 -9.93 9.18 -14.59
CA TYR A 39 -9.30 9.17 -15.92
C TYR A 39 -9.82 8.08 -16.87
N LEU A 40 -10.24 6.91 -16.37
CA LEU A 40 -10.64 5.81 -17.27
C LEU A 40 -11.93 6.08 -18.05
N PRO A 41 -12.96 6.75 -17.50
CA PRO A 41 -14.14 7.09 -18.29
C PRO A 41 -13.82 8.02 -19.47
N GLU A 42 -12.92 8.99 -19.29
CA GLU A 42 -12.49 9.91 -20.35
C GLU A 42 -11.76 9.17 -21.49
N ILE A 43 -10.88 8.22 -21.14
CA ILE A 43 -10.05 7.50 -22.12
C ILE A 43 -10.88 6.46 -22.89
N PHE A 44 -11.70 5.68 -22.18
CA PHE A 44 -12.31 4.48 -22.74
C PHE A 44 -13.81 4.61 -23.02
N SER A 45 -14.46 5.69 -22.58
CA SER A 45 -15.90 5.95 -22.76
C SER A 45 -16.81 4.78 -22.35
N THR A 46 -16.33 3.87 -21.49
CA THR A 46 -17.05 2.69 -21.06
C THR A 46 -16.91 2.46 -19.54
N LYS A 47 -18.04 2.18 -18.89
CA LYS A 47 -18.08 1.87 -17.45
C LYS A 47 -17.43 0.52 -17.12
N ALA A 48 -17.46 -0.42 -18.07
CA ALA A 48 -16.92 -1.77 -17.90
C ALA A 48 -15.40 -1.74 -17.62
N VAL A 49 -14.63 -0.94 -18.37
CA VAL A 49 -13.17 -0.84 -18.18
C VAL A 49 -12.84 -0.29 -16.79
N THR A 50 -13.51 0.80 -16.39
CA THR A 50 -13.33 1.40 -15.06
C THR A 50 -13.65 0.40 -13.94
N THR A 51 -14.75 -0.33 -14.08
CA THR A 51 -15.18 -1.32 -13.08
C THR A 51 -14.17 -2.47 -12.95
N THR A 52 -13.71 -3.01 -14.07
CA THR A 52 -12.69 -4.07 -14.10
C THR A 52 -11.36 -3.60 -13.50
N ALA A 53 -10.92 -2.39 -13.83
CA ALA A 53 -9.69 -1.81 -13.28
C ALA A 53 -9.75 -1.65 -11.76
N VAL A 54 -10.88 -1.17 -11.23
CA VAL A 54 -11.08 -1.05 -9.77
C VAL A 54 -11.06 -2.41 -9.07
N TYR A 55 -11.61 -3.47 -9.68
CA TYR A 55 -11.53 -4.82 -9.12
C TYR A 55 -10.10 -5.37 -9.11
N ILE A 56 -9.37 -5.20 -10.22
CA ILE A 56 -7.95 -5.59 -10.29
C ILE A 56 -7.15 -4.84 -9.22
N TRP A 57 -7.36 -3.52 -9.10
CA TRP A 57 -6.69 -2.68 -8.11
C TRP A 57 -7.01 -3.10 -6.67
N THR A 58 -8.27 -3.50 -6.41
CA THR A 58 -8.67 -4.07 -5.12
C THR A 58 -7.88 -5.35 -4.81
N GLY A 59 -7.76 -6.26 -5.79
CA GLY A 59 -6.96 -7.47 -5.65
C GLY A 59 -5.50 -7.19 -5.36
N ILE A 60 -4.88 -6.26 -6.09
CA ILE A 60 -3.49 -5.82 -5.85
C ILE A 60 -3.34 -5.26 -4.44
N SER A 61 -4.27 -4.40 -3.99
CA SER A 61 -4.21 -3.79 -2.67
C SER A 61 -4.27 -4.83 -1.54
N VAL A 62 -5.11 -5.86 -1.69
CA VAL A 62 -5.19 -7.00 -0.75
C VAL A 62 -3.89 -7.79 -0.76
N LEU A 63 -3.33 -8.10 -1.92
CA LEU A 63 -2.06 -8.81 -2.04
C LEU A 63 -0.90 -8.00 -1.43
N THR A 64 -0.88 -6.68 -1.61
CA THR A 64 0.10 -5.80 -0.96
C THR A 64 -0.02 -5.87 0.56
N PHE A 65 -1.23 -5.76 1.12
CA PHE A 65 -1.45 -5.91 2.56
C PHE A 65 -0.96 -7.27 3.07
N LEU A 66 -1.33 -8.37 2.39
CA LEU A 66 -0.91 -9.71 2.79
C LEU A 66 0.61 -9.90 2.71
N GLY A 67 1.27 -9.36 1.68
CA GLY A 67 2.72 -9.41 1.55
C GLY A 67 3.45 -8.64 2.65
N LEU A 68 2.97 -7.44 2.98
CA LEU A 68 3.54 -6.64 4.09
C LEU A 68 3.27 -7.30 5.46
N ALA A 69 2.08 -7.88 5.65
CA ALA A 69 1.76 -8.65 6.85
C ALA A 69 2.65 -9.89 6.98
N TYR A 70 2.89 -10.59 5.87
CA TYR A 70 3.81 -11.73 5.83
C TYR A 70 5.23 -11.33 6.26
N LEU A 71 5.76 -10.22 5.75
CA LEU A 71 7.07 -9.69 6.16
C LEU A 71 7.15 -9.39 7.66
N ASN A 72 6.07 -8.90 8.26
CA ASN A 72 6.02 -8.60 9.70
C ASN A 72 5.90 -9.84 10.59
N ILE A 73 5.33 -10.94 10.08
CA ILE A 73 5.11 -12.17 10.87
C ILE A 73 6.25 -13.16 10.69
N TYR A 74 6.74 -13.32 9.46
CA TYR A 74 7.63 -14.42 9.08
C TYR A 74 9.03 -13.97 8.66
N ASP A 75 9.30 -12.66 8.64
CA ASP A 75 10.57 -12.10 8.18
C ASP A 75 11.01 -10.92 9.06
N VAL A 76 11.96 -10.12 8.58
CA VAL A 76 12.60 -9.01 9.32
C VAL A 76 11.68 -7.84 9.66
N GLY A 77 10.48 -7.76 9.10
CA GLY A 77 9.56 -6.62 9.23
C GLY A 77 9.84 -5.47 8.27
N VAL A 78 8.81 -4.65 8.01
CA VAL A 78 8.81 -3.63 6.94
C VAL A 78 9.89 -2.56 7.13
N CYS A 79 9.99 -1.94 8.30
CA CYS A 79 10.98 -0.88 8.56
C CYS A 79 12.42 -1.41 8.41
N LYS A 80 12.67 -2.62 8.92
CA LYS A 80 14.00 -3.24 8.83
C LYS A 80 14.34 -3.62 7.40
N ALA A 81 13.38 -4.16 6.64
CA ALA A 81 13.56 -4.48 5.23
C ALA A 81 13.97 -3.22 4.43
N VAL A 82 13.28 -2.10 4.63
CA VAL A 82 13.63 -0.81 3.99
C VAL A 82 15.02 -0.34 4.42
N ALA A 83 15.36 -0.44 5.71
CA ALA A 83 16.69 -0.06 6.21
C ALA A 83 17.82 -0.95 5.67
N MET A 84 17.56 -2.22 5.38
CA MET A 84 18.50 -3.13 4.72
C MET A 84 18.69 -2.76 3.26
N LEU A 85 17.60 -2.45 2.54
CA LEU A 85 17.65 -2.01 1.15
C LEU A 85 18.45 -0.71 0.99
N TRP A 86 18.30 0.23 1.93
CA TRP A 86 19.01 1.52 1.90
C TRP A 86 20.52 1.42 2.20
N LYS A 87 20.97 0.27 2.72
CA LYS A 87 22.40 0.02 3.01
C LYS A 87 23.16 -0.58 1.83
N LEU A 88 22.47 -0.90 0.74
CA LEU A 88 23.06 -1.39 -0.51
C LEU A 88 23.76 -0.25 -1.25
#